data_AF-A0A321LF95-F1
#
_entry.id   AF-A0A321LF95-F1
#
_cell.length_a   1.000
_cell.length_b   1.000
_cell.length_c   1.000
_cell.angle_alpha   90.00
_cell.angle_beta   90.00
_cell.angle_gamma   90.00
#
_symmetry.space_group_name_H-M   'P 1'
#
loop_
_entity.id
_entity.type
_entity.pdbx_description
1 polymer ?
#
loop_
_entity_poly.entity_id
_entity_poly.type
_entity_poly.pdbx_seq_one_letter_code
_entity_poly.pdbx_strand_id
1 'polypeptide(L)'
;MDVLASTFSYKELNLLLFALTGGAANDKTVDAGASCESACPIIDEMDHLLDGRILSAKDRLIRHLNNHLREGLIESGMFEHLAISGEASTGAAELQRINQQLDRWSCEIALDSSEKTELKEYLLRLPRSAWVAMPLTMWRLRRKLVSTS
;
A
#
# COMPACT_ATOMS: atom_id res chain seq x y z
N MET A 1 -8.52 -16.80 14.22
CA MET A 1 -7.70 -16.44 13.05
C MET A 1 -6.58 -15.57 13.57
N ASP A 2 -5.33 -16.00 13.42
CA ASP A 2 -4.19 -15.26 13.96
C ASP A 2 -3.88 -14.07 13.04
N VAL A 3 -4.34 -12.90 13.45
CA VAL A 3 -4.00 -11.63 12.82
C VAL A 3 -2.62 -11.23 13.34
N LEU A 4 -1.58 -11.51 12.55
CA LEU A 4 -0.21 -11.15 12.87
C LEU A 4 0.19 -9.90 12.08
N ALA A 5 0.43 -8.81 12.80
CA ALA A 5 0.97 -7.57 12.26
C ALA A 5 2.34 -7.84 11.61
N SER A 6 2.54 -7.31 10.41
CA SER A 6 3.77 -7.42 9.64
C SER A 6 4.22 -6.03 9.21
N THR A 7 5.50 -5.73 9.40
CA THR A 7 6.05 -4.44 8.98
C THR A 7 6.32 -4.45 7.48
N PHE A 8 5.86 -3.43 6.75
CA PHE A 8 6.11 -3.25 5.31
C PHE A 8 6.74 -1.89 5.04
N SER A 9 7.70 -1.85 4.11
CA SER A 9 8.24 -0.58 3.61
C SER A 9 7.37 0.02 2.51
N TYR A 10 7.55 1.31 2.24
CA TYR A 10 6.85 2.00 1.15
C TYR A 10 7.01 1.29 -0.21
N LYS A 11 8.21 0.79 -0.52
CA LYS A 11 8.51 0.05 -1.76
C LYS A 11 7.81 -1.31 -1.80
N GLU A 12 7.72 -1.98 -0.66
CA GLU A 12 7.02 -3.26 -0.54
C GLU A 12 5.52 -3.09 -0.76
N LEU A 13 4.90 -2.06 -0.18
CA LEU A 13 3.47 -1.76 -0.38
C LEU A 13 3.14 -1.40 -1.82
N ASN A 14 3.95 -0.54 -2.46
CA ASN A 14 3.78 -0.21 -3.87
C ASN A 14 3.82 -1.46 -4.75
N LEU A 15 4.74 -2.40 -4.47
CA LEU A 15 4.87 -3.62 -5.23
C LEU A 15 3.67 -4.57 -5.03
N LEU A 16 3.15 -4.67 -3.81
CA LEU A 16 1.94 -5.44 -3.52
C LEU A 16 0.71 -4.84 -4.23
N LEU A 17 0.55 -3.52 -4.18
CA LEU A 17 -0.50 -2.82 -4.90
C LEU A 17 -0.37 -3.01 -6.41
N PHE A 18 0.82 -2.86 -6.97
CA PHE A 18 1.09 -3.12 -8.38
C PHE A 18 0.70 -4.56 -8.78
N ALA A 19 1.02 -5.54 -7.94
CA ALA A 19 0.65 -6.94 -8.19
C ALA A 19 -0.87 -7.17 -8.17
N LEU A 20 -1.57 -6.54 -7.21
CA LEU A 20 -3.03 -6.62 -7.11
C LEU A 20 -3.72 -5.97 -8.31
N THR A 21 -3.26 -4.80 -8.74
CA THR A 21 -3.91 -4.01 -9.78
C THR A 21 -3.51 -4.43 -11.20
N GLY A 22 -2.52 -5.32 -11.32
CA GLY A 22 -1.95 -5.71 -12.60
C GLY A 22 -1.19 -4.57 -13.29
N GLY A 23 -0.70 -3.60 -12.51
CA GLY A 23 -0.02 -2.41 -13.01
C GLY A 23 -0.93 -1.33 -13.57
N ALA A 24 -2.26 -1.45 -13.41
CA ALA A 24 -3.16 -0.34 -13.66
C ALA A 24 -2.93 0.76 -12.61
N ALA A 25 -2.84 2.02 -13.06
CA ALA A 25 -2.87 3.16 -12.16
C ALA A 25 -4.20 3.13 -11.38
N ASN A 26 -4.13 3.26 -10.05
CA ASN A 26 -5.29 3.22 -9.17
C ASN A 26 -6.11 4.52 -9.30
N ASP A 27 -6.87 4.64 -10.39
CA ASP A 27 -7.83 5.74 -10.60
C ASP A 27 -9.10 5.59 -9.74
N LYS A 28 -9.28 4.44 -9.06
CA LYS A 28 -10.56 4.04 -8.45
C LYS A 28 -10.72 4.27 -6.95
N THR A 29 -9.73 4.83 -6.25
CA THR A 29 -9.81 4.93 -4.78
C THR A 29 -9.65 6.35 -4.25
N VAL A 30 -9.72 7.38 -5.09
CA VAL A 30 -9.70 8.79 -4.68
C VAL A 30 -11.08 9.21 -4.15
N ASP A 31 -11.55 8.58 -3.09
CA ASP A 31 -12.56 9.19 -2.22
C ASP A 31 -12.03 9.23 -0.79
N ALA A 32 -12.25 10.38 -0.18
CA ALA A 32 -11.60 10.87 1.03
C ALA A 32 -12.25 10.28 2.29
N GLY A 33 -11.43 9.67 3.16
CA GLY A 33 -11.91 9.22 4.46
C GLY A 33 -10.77 8.78 5.38
N ALA A 34 -10.49 9.64 6.37
CA ALA A 34 -9.73 9.48 7.62
C ALA A 34 -8.45 8.62 7.64
N SER A 35 -7.35 9.31 7.96
CA SER A 35 -6.06 8.80 8.46
C SER A 35 -6.23 7.72 9.54
N CYS A 36 -5.39 6.67 9.52
CA CYS A 36 -5.40 5.57 10.49
C CYS A 36 -5.07 6.04 11.91
N GLU A 37 -6.08 6.53 12.62
CA GLU A 37 -6.02 6.63 14.07
C GLU A 37 -6.72 5.42 14.67
N SER A 38 -5.89 4.45 15.08
CA SER A 38 -6.20 3.25 15.87
C SER A 38 -6.66 2.01 15.10
N ALA A 39 -5.68 1.13 14.82
CA ALA A 39 -5.84 -0.30 14.50
C ALA A 39 -6.84 -0.60 13.37
N CYS A 40 -6.35 -0.83 12.14
CA CYS A 40 -7.18 -1.39 11.05
C CYS A 40 -7.77 -2.75 11.46
N PRO A 41 -9.08 -2.80 11.76
CA PRO A 41 -10.01 -3.65 10.98
C PRO A 41 -11.39 -2.98 10.73
N ILE A 42 -11.47 -1.67 10.44
CA ILE A 42 -12.76 -0.94 10.38
C ILE A 42 -12.77 0.12 9.26
N ILE A 43 -12.95 -0.28 8.00
CA ILE A 43 -13.73 0.54 7.03
C ILE A 43 -14.61 -0.38 6.16
N ASP A 44 -14.92 -1.59 6.61
CA ASP A 44 -15.90 -2.41 5.87
C ASP A 44 -17.33 -1.88 6.07
N GLU A 45 -17.65 -1.27 7.22
CA GLU A 45 -19.03 -0.85 7.52
C GLU A 45 -19.43 0.54 6.98
N MET A 46 -18.50 1.45 6.68
CA MET A 46 -18.88 2.80 6.23
C MET A 46 -19.23 2.88 4.73
N ASP A 47 -18.52 2.16 3.87
CA ASP A 47 -18.82 2.15 2.43
C ASP A 47 -20.10 1.35 2.10
N HIS A 48 -20.44 0.37 2.94
CA HIS A 48 -21.74 -0.31 2.89
C HIS A 48 -22.91 0.65 3.12
N LEU A 49 -22.69 1.75 3.86
CA LEU A 49 -23.73 2.72 4.19
C LEU A 49 -23.95 3.78 3.10
N LEU A 50 -22.93 4.07 2.28
CA LEU A 50 -22.95 5.20 1.34
C LEU A 50 -23.22 4.80 -0.11
N ASP A 51 -22.74 3.63 -0.57
CA ASP A 51 -22.83 3.24 -1.99
C ASP A 51 -23.57 1.92 -2.28
N GLY A 52 -23.96 1.17 -1.24
CA GLY A 52 -24.72 -0.09 -1.38
C GLY A 52 -24.02 -1.19 -2.18
N ARG A 53 -22.75 -1.01 -2.56
CA ARG A 53 -21.95 -2.00 -3.30
C ARG A 53 -21.04 -2.74 -2.34
N ILE A 54 -21.20 -4.07 -2.31
CA ILE A 54 -20.27 -4.96 -1.60
C ILE A 54 -18.96 -4.94 -2.37
N LEU A 55 -17.89 -4.38 -1.79
CA LEU A 55 -16.56 -4.44 -2.37
C LEU A 55 -16.08 -5.89 -2.43
N SER A 56 -15.41 -6.26 -3.52
CA SER A 56 -14.75 -7.56 -3.59
C SER A 56 -13.63 -7.64 -2.55
N ALA A 57 -13.27 -8.86 -2.11
CA ALA A 57 -12.15 -9.06 -1.17
C ALA A 57 -10.86 -8.37 -1.65
N LYS A 58 -10.58 -8.50 -2.95
CA LYS A 58 -9.47 -7.83 -3.62
C LYS A 58 -9.54 -6.30 -3.52
N ASP A 59 -10.70 -5.69 -3.79
CA ASP A 59 -10.86 -4.24 -3.75
C ASP A 59 -10.72 -3.69 -2.33
N ARG A 60 -11.22 -4.42 -1.33
CA ARG A 60 -11.00 -4.10 0.09
C ARG A 60 -9.52 -4.10 0.46
N LEU A 61 -8.80 -5.11 0.00
CA LEU A 61 -7.36 -5.23 0.23
C LEU A 61 -6.57 -4.12 -0.49
N ILE A 62 -6.94 -3.77 -1.73
CA ILE A 62 -6.36 -2.63 -2.44
C ILE A 62 -6.58 -1.34 -1.66
N ARG A 63 -7.81 -1.08 -1.19
CA ARG A 63 -8.13 0.10 -0.38
C ARG A 63 -7.33 0.13 0.92
N HIS A 64 -7.25 -1.00 1.62
CA HIS A 64 -6.47 -1.15 2.85
C HIS A 64 -5.00 -0.77 2.63
N LEU A 65 -4.33 -1.36 1.64
CA LEU A 65 -2.93 -1.05 1.34
C LEU A 65 -2.71 0.40 0.86
N ASN A 66 -3.66 0.95 0.09
CA ASN A 66 -3.60 2.34 -0.37
C ASN A 66 -3.68 3.35 0.79
N ASN A 67 -4.44 3.05 1.85
CA ASN A 67 -4.51 3.95 3.01
C ASN A 67 -3.15 4.07 3.71
N HIS A 68 -2.47 2.94 3.95
CA HIS A 68 -1.10 2.93 4.47
C HIS A 68 -0.12 3.64 3.53
N LEU A 69 -0.28 3.47 2.21
CA LEU A 69 0.57 4.16 1.24
C LEU A 69 0.38 5.69 1.29
N ARG A 70 -0.85 6.15 1.48
CA ARG A 70 -1.17 7.58 1.64
C ARG A 70 -0.55 8.16 2.89
N GLU A 71 -0.56 7.44 4.00
CA GLU A 71 0.11 7.87 5.23
C GLU A 71 1.60 8.11 4.99
N GLY A 72 2.29 7.19 4.31
CA GLY A 72 3.69 7.42 3.93
C GLY A 72 3.90 8.65 3.03
N LEU A 73 2.97 8.92 2.12
CA LEU A 73 3.00 10.12 1.28
C LEU A 73 2.75 11.41 2.09
N ILE A 74 1.84 11.39 3.07
CA ILE A 74 1.56 12.53 3.96
C ILE A 74 2.76 12.78 4.87
N GLU A 75 3.25 11.75 5.56
CA GLU A 75 4.36 11.86 6.52
C GLU A 75 5.69 12.27 5.87
N SER A 76 5.88 11.93 4.60
CA SER A 76 7.05 12.35 3.82
C SER A 76 6.95 13.78 3.29
N GLY A 77 5.81 14.45 3.42
CA GLY A 77 5.59 15.79 2.87
C GLY A 77 5.30 15.81 1.36
N MET A 78 4.99 14.64 0.76
CA MET A 78 4.76 14.55 -0.69
C MET A 78 3.46 15.25 -1.11
N PHE A 79 2.41 15.22 -0.28
CA PHE A 79 1.14 15.89 -0.61
C PHE A 79 1.29 17.41 -0.62
N GLU A 80 1.98 17.97 0.37
CA GLU A 80 2.32 19.39 0.43
C GLU A 80 3.16 19.79 -0.78
N HIS A 81 4.15 18.96 -1.13
CA HIS A 81 4.95 19.17 -2.33
C HIS A 81 4.09 19.20 -3.60
N LEU A 82 3.17 18.24 -3.79
CA LEU A 82 2.28 18.20 -4.95
C LEU A 82 1.29 19.38 -4.99
N ALA A 83 0.79 19.83 -3.84
CA ALA A 83 -0.10 20.99 -3.74
C ALA A 83 0.61 22.31 -4.09
N ILE A 84 1.89 22.45 -3.74
CA ILE A 84 2.69 23.66 -3.97
C ILE A 84 3.33 23.68 -5.37
N SER A 85 3.58 22.51 -5.97
CA SER A 85 4.19 22.38 -7.31
C SER A 85 3.37 23.00 -8.45
N GLY A 86 2.11 23.37 -8.21
CA GLY A 86 1.29 24.14 -9.13
C GLY A 86 1.71 25.62 -9.26
N GLU A 87 2.47 26.17 -8.30
CA GLU A 87 2.77 27.61 -8.25
C GLU A 87 4.26 28.00 -8.26
N ALA A 88 5.21 27.08 -8.03
CA ALA A 88 6.63 27.39 -8.17
C ALA A 88 7.48 26.13 -8.32
N SER A 89 8.57 26.20 -9.07
CA SER A 89 9.52 25.10 -9.23
C SER A 89 10.10 24.70 -7.87
N THR A 90 9.53 23.68 -7.25
CA THR A 90 10.09 23.08 -6.06
C THR A 90 11.41 22.42 -6.46
N GLY A 91 12.48 22.74 -5.73
CA GLY A 91 13.84 22.35 -6.11
C GLY A 91 14.06 20.84 -5.98
N ALA A 92 14.91 20.29 -6.85
CA ALA A 92 15.32 18.88 -6.83
C ALA A 92 15.80 18.39 -5.45
N ALA A 93 16.32 19.28 -4.60
CA ALA A 93 16.74 18.99 -3.24
C ALA A 93 15.57 18.57 -2.33
N GLU A 94 14.40 19.17 -2.48
CA GLU A 94 13.23 18.84 -1.66
C GLU A 94 12.66 17.48 -2.08
N LEU A 95 12.54 17.24 -3.38
CA LEU A 95 12.19 15.91 -3.90
C LEU A 95 13.18 14.83 -3.44
N GLN A 96 14.47 15.14 -3.40
CA GLN A 96 15.47 14.21 -2.88
C GLN A 96 15.26 13.93 -1.39
N ARG A 97 14.91 14.95 -0.58
CA ARG A 97 14.58 14.80 0.84
C ARG A 97 13.36 13.90 1.04
N ILE A 98 12.28 14.15 0.30
CA ILE A 98 11.03 13.37 0.34
C ILE A 98 11.31 11.91 -0.03
N ASN A 99 12.05 11.67 -1.12
CA ASN A 99 12.44 10.32 -1.54
C ASN A 99 13.27 9.59 -0.48
N GLN A 100 14.18 10.29 0.22
CA GLN A 100 14.94 9.70 1.33
C GLN A 100 14.05 9.35 2.53
N GLN A 101 13.01 10.14 2.80
CA GLN A 101 12.03 9.84 3.84
C GLN A 101 11.21 8.60 3.47
N LEU A 102 10.67 8.54 2.24
CA LEU A 102 9.94 7.37 1.73
C LEU A 102 10.79 6.10 1.72
N ASP A 103 12.08 6.21 1.42
CA ASP A 103 13.01 5.07 1.44
C ASP A 103 13.22 4.48 2.84
N ARG A 104 13.04 5.28 3.90
CA ARG A 104 13.14 4.85 5.30
C ARG A 104 11.79 4.54 5.93
N TRP A 105 10.70 4.92 5.25
CA TRP A 105 9.36 4.76 5.77
C TRP A 105 8.91 3.30 5.77
N SER A 106 8.25 2.91 6.86
CA SER A 106 7.61 1.61 7.02
C SER A 106 6.44 1.71 7.99
N CYS A 107 5.41 0.90 7.78
CA CYS A 107 4.28 0.77 8.71
C CYS A 107 4.05 -0.68 9.11
N GLU A 108 3.28 -0.88 10.18
CA GLU A 108 2.78 -2.18 10.57
C GLU A 108 1.38 -2.40 9.99
N ILE A 109 1.18 -3.54 9.32
CA ILE A 109 -0.11 -3.91 8.74
C ILE A 109 -0.53 -5.26 9.31
N ALA A 110 -1.72 -5.26 9.92
CA ALA A 110 -2.43 -6.45 10.32
C ALA A 110 -3.07 -7.09 9.08
N LEU A 111 -2.61 -8.29 8.71
CA LEU A 111 -3.18 -9.06 7.61
C LEU A 111 -3.64 -10.42 8.12
N ASP A 112 -4.84 -10.82 7.74
CA ASP A 112 -5.35 -12.16 8.01
C ASP A 112 -4.73 -13.22 7.08
N SER A 113 -5.03 -14.50 7.33
CA SER A 113 -4.47 -15.61 6.56
C SER A 113 -4.96 -15.65 5.11
N SER A 114 -6.20 -15.21 4.84
CA SER A 114 -6.74 -15.12 3.49
C SER A 114 -6.08 -13.99 2.70
N GLU A 115 -5.92 -12.81 3.28
CA GLU A 115 -5.24 -11.66 2.67
C GLU A 115 -3.79 -12.00 2.35
N LYS A 116 -3.06 -12.63 3.29
CA LYS A 116 -1.68 -13.08 3.05
C LYS A 116 -1.59 -14.05 1.88
N THR A 117 -2.54 -14.99 1.80
CA THR A 117 -2.60 -15.96 0.70
C THR A 117 -2.85 -15.27 -0.63
N GLU A 118 -3.84 -14.36 -0.68
CA GLU A 118 -4.18 -13.60 -1.87
C GLU A 118 -3.01 -12.75 -2.37
N LEU A 119 -2.37 -11.96 -1.48
CA LEU A 119 -1.19 -11.17 -1.83
C LEU A 119 -0.05 -12.02 -2.39
N LYS A 120 0.17 -13.19 -1.79
CA LYS A 120 1.21 -14.12 -2.24
C LYS A 120 0.91 -14.64 -3.64
N GLU A 121 -0.33 -14.98 -3.94
CA GLU A 121 -0.72 -15.41 -5.28
C GLU A 121 -0.50 -14.33 -6.34
N TYR A 122 -0.93 -13.09 -6.07
CA TYR A 122 -0.70 -11.97 -7.00
C TYR A 122 0.79 -11.67 -7.19
N LEU A 123 1.57 -11.71 -6.11
CA LEU A 123 3.02 -11.52 -6.18
C LEU A 123 3.70 -12.59 -7.04
N LEU A 124 3.24 -13.84 -6.97
CA LEU A 124 3.75 -14.96 -7.78
C LEU A 124 3.40 -14.86 -9.26
N ARG A 125 2.33 -14.13 -9.61
CA ARG A 125 1.91 -13.88 -10.99
C ARG A 125 2.68 -12.75 -11.68
N LEU A 126 3.49 -11.98 -10.93
CA LEU A 126 4.33 -10.94 -11.53
C LEU A 126 5.31 -11.52 -12.57
N PRO A 127 5.55 -10.79 -13.69
CA PRO A 127 6.45 -11.25 -14.73
C PRO A 127 7.87 -11.43 -14.19
N ARG A 128 8.63 -12.36 -14.78
CA ARG A 128 10.02 -12.66 -14.38
C ARG A 128 10.92 -11.41 -14.32
N SER A 129 10.65 -10.41 -15.15
CA SER A 129 11.37 -9.13 -15.12
C SER A 129 11.29 -8.43 -13.76
N ALA A 130 10.15 -8.46 -13.08
CA ALA A 130 9.99 -7.90 -11.73
C ALA A 130 10.89 -8.62 -10.71
N TRP A 131 11.00 -9.94 -10.83
CA TRP A 131 11.87 -10.77 -9.98
C TRP A 131 13.37 -10.48 -10.16
N VAL A 132 13.77 -10.13 -11.39
CA VAL A 132 15.15 -9.78 -11.71
C VAL A 132 15.46 -8.34 -11.29
N ALA A 133 14.51 -7.43 -11.44
CA ALA A 133 14.70 -6.02 -11.07
C ALA A 133 14.71 -5.80 -9.54
N MET A 134 13.94 -6.57 -8.78
CA MET A 134 13.75 -6.38 -7.34
C MET A 134 13.88 -7.68 -6.51
N PRO A 135 14.98 -8.45 -6.64
CA PRO A 135 15.07 -9.79 -6.06
C PRO A 135 14.96 -9.81 -4.53
N LEU A 136 15.58 -8.83 -3.85
CA LEU A 136 15.54 -8.72 -2.38
C LEU A 136 14.14 -8.36 -1.87
N THR A 137 13.47 -7.40 -2.51
CA THR A 137 12.09 -6.99 -2.16
C THR A 137 11.13 -8.17 -2.34
N MET A 138 11.22 -8.87 -3.47
CA MET A 138 10.41 -10.05 -3.75
C MET A 138 10.62 -11.15 -2.71
N TRP A 139 11.87 -11.44 -2.35
CA TRP A 139 12.18 -12.45 -1.33
C TRP A 139 11.64 -12.06 0.07
N ARG A 140 11.81 -10.81 0.48
CA ARG A 140 11.29 -10.29 1.76
C ARG A 140 9.78 -10.40 1.82
N LEU A 141 9.07 -9.93 0.79
CA LEU A 141 7.62 -10.03 0.70
C LEU A 141 7.14 -11.47 0.78
N ARG A 142 7.76 -12.39 0.03
CA ARG A 142 7.42 -13.82 0.12
C ARG A 142 7.52 -14.35 1.54
N ARG A 143 8.56 -13.97 2.29
CA ARG A 143 8.74 -14.42 3.68
C ARG A 143 7.67 -13.85 4.61
N LYS A 144 7.34 -12.56 4.45
CA LYS A 144 6.31 -11.88 5.25
C LYS A 144 4.90 -12.45 5.01
N LEU A 145 4.65 -12.93 3.78
CA LEU A 145 3.37 -13.50 3.36
C LEU A 145 3.27 -15.03 3.54
N VAL A 146 4.24 -15.68 4.19
CA VAL A 146 4.06 -17.07 4.61
C VAL A 146 3.20 -17.09 5.87
N SER A 147 2.01 -17.67 5.77
CA SER A 147 1.18 -17.97 6.94
C SER A 147 1.94 -18.97 7.82
N THR A 148 2.36 -18.55 9.01
CA THR A 148 2.72 -19.50 10.07
C THR A 148 1.43 -20.23 10.44
N SER A 149 1.40 -21.53 10.14
CA SER A 149 0.32 -22.45 10.50
C SER A 149 0.36 -22.79 11.97
#